data_AF-A0A9X3EP44-F1
#
_entry.id   AF-A0A9X3EP44-F1
#
_cell.length_a   1.000
_cell.length_b   1.000
_cell.length_c   1.000
_cell.angle_alpha   90.00
_cell.angle_beta   90.00
_cell.angle_gamma   90.00
#
_symmetry.space_group_name_H-M   'P 1'
#
loop_
_entity.id
_entity.type
_entity.pdbx_description
1 polymer ?
#
loop_
_entity_poly.entity_id
_entity_poly.type
_entity_poly.pdbx_seq_one_letter_code
_entity_poly.pdbx_strand_id
1 'polypeptide(L)'
;MEVGDFDGDGADDALWWSAAPDRAWLWRMTGEVPERVPAPTPPHEATTCVGDFDGDGCDDVLWHAPQATPQLWRARCTGEPGFEAAEVAEAPPGGYPIGCGG
;
A
#
# COMPACT_ATOMS: atom_id res chain seq x y z
N MET A 1 4.51 4.09 8.12
CA MET A 1 5.25 2.93 7.59
C MET A 1 4.28 1.79 7.74
N GLU A 2 4.13 1.01 6.69
CA GLU A 2 3.23 -0.15 6.70
C GLU A 2 4.03 -1.42 6.39
N VAL A 3 3.47 -2.56 6.79
CA VAL A 3 4.08 -3.88 6.67
C VAL A 3 3.03 -4.85 6.13
N GLY A 4 3.42 -5.71 5.20
CA GLY A 4 2.57 -6.73 4.58
C GLY A 4 3.31 -7.44 3.44
N ASP A 5 2.80 -8.57 2.96
CA ASP A 5 3.38 -9.31 1.84
C ASP A 5 2.99 -8.65 0.51
N PHE A 6 3.79 -7.69 0.04
CA PHE A 6 3.47 -6.86 -1.12
C PHE A 6 3.94 -7.47 -2.46
N ASP A 7 4.75 -8.54 -2.43
CA ASP A 7 5.27 -9.18 -3.64
C ASP A 7 4.87 -10.67 -3.79
N GLY A 8 4.36 -11.31 -2.74
CA GLY A 8 3.84 -12.66 -2.74
C GLY A 8 4.89 -13.74 -2.48
N ASP A 9 6.05 -13.37 -1.92
CA ASP A 9 7.09 -14.32 -1.56
C ASP A 9 6.84 -15.03 -0.21
N GLY A 10 5.78 -14.64 0.50
CA GLY A 10 5.38 -15.18 1.80
C GLY A 10 6.12 -14.55 2.99
N ALA A 11 6.93 -13.51 2.77
CA ALA A 11 7.54 -12.69 3.80
C ALA A 11 6.94 -11.28 3.81
N ASP A 12 6.86 -10.68 5.00
CA ASP A 12 6.38 -9.32 5.13
C ASP A 12 7.44 -8.32 4.59
N ASP A 13 6.99 -7.45 3.69
CA ASP A 13 7.71 -6.32 3.14
C ASP A 13 7.40 -5.03 3.91
N ALA A 14 8.17 -3.97 3.66
CA ALA A 14 7.96 -2.66 4.29
C ALA A 14 7.70 -1.53 3.29
N LEU A 15 6.56 -0.85 3.45
CA LEU A 15 6.22 0.35 2.69
C LEU A 15 6.54 1.62 3.50
N TRP A 16 7.39 2.46 2.92
CA TRP A 16 7.84 3.71 3.55
C TRP A 16 7.54 4.92 2.67
N TRP A 17 7.01 5.98 3.27
CA TRP A 17 6.82 7.28 2.61
C TRP A 17 7.57 8.39 3.35
N SER A 18 8.09 9.36 2.60
CA SER A 18 8.64 10.60 3.14
C SER A 18 7.85 11.79 2.61
N ALA A 19 7.56 12.77 3.48
CA ALA A 19 6.99 14.07 3.11
C ALA A 19 8.00 14.99 2.40
N ALA A 20 9.28 14.64 2.39
CA ALA A 20 10.33 15.40 1.72
C ALA A 20 11.50 14.47 1.30
N PRO A 21 11.66 14.15 0.00
CA PRO A 21 10.73 14.39 -1.11
C PRO A 21 9.48 13.49 -1.00
N ASP A 22 8.32 13.97 -1.46
CA ASP A 22 7.03 13.22 -1.53
C ASP A 22 7.15 11.95 -2.38
N ARG A 23 7.72 10.91 -1.80
CA ARG A 23 8.00 9.63 -2.45
C ARG A 23 7.79 8.49 -1.48
N ALA A 24 7.14 7.46 -1.97
CA ALA A 24 7.11 6.17 -1.31
C ALA A 24 8.12 5.21 -1.91
N TRP A 25 8.55 4.26 -1.08
CA TRP A 25 9.47 3.19 -1.40
C TRP A 25 8.96 1.92 -0.76
N LEU A 26 8.94 0.84 -1.54
CA LEU A 26 8.79 -0.50 -1.04
C LEU A 26 10.18 -1.08 -0.76
N TRP A 27 10.32 -1.71 0.40
CA TRP A 27 11.49 -2.46 0.81
C TRP A 27 11.10 -3.92 0.84
N ARG A 28 11.58 -4.66 -0.15
CA ARG A 28 11.32 -6.09 -0.30
C ARG A 28 12.22 -6.89 0.61
N MET A 29 11.68 -7.86 1.33
CA MET A 29 12.41 -8.68 2.29
C MET A 29 12.69 -10.08 1.72
N THR A 30 13.41 -10.14 0.59
CA THR A 30 13.72 -11.38 -0.17
C THR A 30 14.76 -12.32 0.49
N GLY A 31 14.90 -12.27 1.83
CA GLY A 31 15.69 -13.21 2.63
C GLY A 31 17.21 -13.01 2.69
N GLU A 32 17.86 -12.48 1.65
CA GLU A 32 19.32 -12.21 1.68
C GLU A 32 19.66 -10.74 1.90
N VAL A 33 19.12 -9.86 1.05
CA VAL A 33 19.39 -8.42 1.08
C VAL A 33 18.10 -7.67 0.72
N PRO A 34 17.62 -6.75 1.58
CA PRO A 34 16.44 -5.98 1.24
C PRO A 34 16.63 -5.14 -0.02
N GLU A 35 15.69 -5.24 -0.96
CA GLU A 35 15.68 -4.46 -2.19
C GLU A 35 14.75 -3.26 -2.04
N ARG A 36 15.20 -2.06 -2.44
CA ARG A 36 14.37 -0.85 -2.41
C ARG A 36 13.88 -0.48 -3.80
N VAL A 37 12.57 -0.43 -3.99
CA VAL A 37 11.91 -0.10 -5.26
C VAL A 37 10.90 1.04 -5.10
N PRO A 38 10.63 1.84 -6.15
CA PRO A 38 9.63 2.90 -6.09
C PRO A 38 8.23 2.32 -5.80
N ALA A 39 7.46 3.01 -4.97
CA ALA A 39 6.06 2.70 -4.72
C ALA A 39 5.18 3.93 -5.03
N PRO A 40 3.87 3.76 -5.20
CA PRO A 40 2.99 4.90 -5.42
C PRO A 40 2.98 5.82 -4.18
N THR A 41 2.81 7.12 -4.39
CA THR A 41 2.88 8.10 -3.30
C THR A 41 1.49 8.35 -2.71
N PRO A 42 1.28 8.20 -1.39
CA PRO A 42 0.01 8.54 -0.76
C PRO A 42 -0.31 10.03 -0.89
N PRO A 43 -1.61 10.40 -0.95
CA PRO A 43 -1.99 11.79 -0.80
C PRO A 43 -1.58 12.34 0.58
N HIS A 44 -1.43 13.66 0.67
CA HIS A 44 -1.15 14.32 1.94
C HIS A 44 -2.24 13.98 2.98
N GLU A 45 -1.83 13.71 4.23
CA GLU A 45 -2.72 13.31 5.33
C GLU A 45 -3.53 12.01 5.07
N ALA A 46 -3.04 11.14 4.18
CA ALA A 46 -3.66 9.84 3.98
C ALA A 46 -3.60 8.97 5.25
N THR A 47 -4.74 8.37 5.58
CA THR A 47 -4.81 7.14 6.37
C THR A 47 -4.54 5.96 5.45
N THR A 48 -3.67 5.04 5.87
CA THR A 48 -3.31 3.85 5.10
C THR A 48 -3.93 2.60 5.72
N CYS A 49 -4.48 1.75 4.88
CA CYS A 49 -4.85 0.37 5.21
C CYS A 49 -4.02 -0.59 4.39
N VAL A 50 -3.66 -1.72 4.99
CA VAL A 50 -3.01 -2.84 4.31
C VAL A 50 -3.84 -4.10 4.50
N GLY A 51 -3.94 -4.90 3.45
CA GLY A 51 -4.57 -6.21 3.47
C GLY A 51 -4.86 -6.73 2.07
N ASP A 52 -4.97 -8.04 1.91
CA ASP A 52 -5.42 -8.69 0.67
C ASP A 52 -6.89 -8.34 0.35
N PHE A 53 -7.09 -7.29 -0.46
CA PHE A 53 -8.42 -6.75 -0.78
C PHE A 53 -9.03 -7.38 -2.02
N ASP A 54 -8.22 -7.96 -2.93
CA ASP A 54 -8.70 -8.61 -4.14
C ASP A 54 -8.62 -10.16 -4.12
N GLY A 55 -8.03 -10.74 -3.08
CA GLY A 55 -8.00 -12.17 -2.81
C GLY A 55 -6.91 -12.93 -3.58
N ASP A 56 -5.89 -12.24 -4.08
CA ASP A 56 -4.81 -12.84 -4.87
C ASP A 56 -3.69 -13.46 -4.02
N GLY A 57 -3.74 -13.25 -2.70
CA GLY A 57 -2.79 -13.78 -1.73
C GLY A 57 -1.68 -12.81 -1.34
N CYS A 58 -1.69 -11.59 -1.88
CA CYS A 58 -0.78 -10.52 -1.51
C CYS A 58 -1.52 -9.37 -0.82
N ASP A 59 -0.82 -8.65 0.04
CA ASP A 59 -1.38 -7.49 0.71
C ASP A 59 -1.45 -6.28 -0.23
N ASP A 60 -2.63 -5.68 -0.34
CA ASP A 60 -2.87 -4.45 -1.09
C ASP A 60 -2.78 -3.22 -0.19
N VAL A 61 -2.79 -2.02 -0.80
CA VAL A 61 -2.74 -0.75 -0.07
C VAL A 61 -3.92 0.13 -0.42
N LEU A 62 -4.71 0.51 0.58
CA LEU A 62 -5.77 1.51 0.45
C LEU A 62 -5.36 2.81 1.14
N TRP A 63 -5.33 3.89 0.38
CA TRP A 63 -5.16 5.25 0.91
C TRP A 63 -6.47 6.00 0.94
N HIS A 64 -6.74 6.63 2.07
CA HIS A 64 -7.91 7.49 2.26
C HIS A 64 -7.48 8.83 2.84
N ALA A 65 -7.88 9.93 2.21
CA ALA A 65 -7.78 11.27 2.77
C ALA A 65 -9.14 11.99 2.70
N PRO A 66 -9.51 12.85 3.66
CA PRO A 66 -10.89 13.35 3.77
C PRO A 66 -11.34 14.24 2.60
N GLN A 67 -10.38 14.81 1.85
CA GLN A 67 -10.64 15.66 0.69
C GLN A 67 -10.21 15.01 -0.64
N ALA A 68 -9.92 13.70 -0.64
CA ALA A 68 -9.55 12.96 -1.83
C ALA A 68 -10.43 11.71 -2.00
N THR A 69 -10.67 11.32 -3.25
CA THR A 69 -11.18 9.98 -3.53
C THR A 69 -10.19 8.95 -2.96
N PRO A 70 -10.67 7.88 -2.29
CA PRO A 70 -9.79 6.81 -1.87
C PRO A 70 -9.00 6.25 -3.05
N GLN A 71 -7.85 5.65 -2.79
CA GLN A 71 -7.02 5.03 -3.82
C GLN A 71 -6.66 3.62 -3.37
N LEU A 72 -7.06 2.62 -4.14
CA LEU A 72 -6.60 1.25 -3.94
C LEU A 72 -5.46 0.96 -4.91
N TRP A 73 -4.39 0.43 -4.35
CA TRP A 73 -3.19 0.01 -5.04
C TRP A 73 -3.03 -1.47 -4.79
N ARG A 74 -3.32 -2.26 -5.82
CA ARG A 74 -3.25 -3.72 -5.73
C ARG A 74 -1.84 -4.19 -5.96
N ALA A 75 -1.34 -5.09 -5.13
CA ALA A 75 -0.10 -5.80 -5.41
C ALA A 75 -0.25 -6.59 -6.72
N ARG A 76 0.87 -6.85 -7.41
CA ARG A 76 0.83 -7.66 -8.64
C ARG A 76 0.80 -9.16 -8.34
N CYS A 77 1.20 -9.55 -7.13
CA CYS A 77 1.28 -10.92 -6.65
C CYS A 77 1.96 -11.90 -7.61
N THR A 78 3.10 -11.49 -8.17
CA THR A 78 3.87 -12.29 -9.12
C THR A 78 5.25 -12.69 -8.60
N GLY A 79 5.60 -12.43 -7.33
CA GLY A 79 6.97 -12.49 -6.81
C GLY A 79 7.86 -11.32 -7.27
N GLU A 80 7.26 -10.35 -7.97
CA GLU A 80 7.93 -9.16 -8.47
C GLU A 80 7.25 -7.93 -7.89
N PRO A 81 8.00 -6.86 -7.58
CA PRO A 81 7.42 -5.69 -6.97
C PRO A 81 6.56 -4.92 -7.96
N GLY A 82 5.47 -4.38 -7.44
CA GLY A 82 4.70 -3.41 -8.19
C GLY A 82 3.29 -3.31 -7.68
N PHE A 83 2.73 -2.11 -7.84
CA PHE A 83 1.35 -1.84 -7.54
C PHE A 83 0.62 -1.41 -8.80
N GLU A 84 -0.67 -1.73 -8.87
CA GLU A 84 -1.57 -1.28 -9.92
C GLU A 84 -2.74 -0.52 -9.30
N ALA A 85 -3.02 0.68 -9.82
CA ALA A 85 -4.18 1.44 -9.38
C ALA A 85 -5.46 0.67 -9.73
N ALA A 86 -6.36 0.54 -8.76
CA ALA A 86 -7.67 -0.05 -8.91
C ALA A 86 -8.76 0.99 -8.68
N GLU A 87 -9.89 0.79 -9.34
CA GLU A 87 -11.07 1.61 -9.06
C GLU A 87 -11.62 1.27 -7.68
N VAL A 88 -12.00 2.31 -6.95
CA VAL A 88 -12.69 2.21 -5.67
C VAL A 88 -13.98 2.96 -5.71
N ALA A 89 -15.00 2.41 -5.06
CA ALA A 89 -16.23 3.14 -4.81
C ALA A 89 -15.95 4.34 -3.90
N GLU A 90 -16.76 5.39 -4.06
CA GLU A 90 -16.70 6.57 -3.19
C GLU A 90 -16.91 6.16 -1.73
N ALA A 91 -16.03 6.65 -0.86
CA ALA A 91 -16.21 6.50 0.57
C ALA A 91 -17.45 7.30 1.03
N PRO A 92 -18.14 6.87 2.10
CA PRO A 92 -19.18 7.68 2.72
C PRO A 92 -18.65 9.08 3.07
N PRO A 93 -19.44 10.16 2.91
CA PRO A 93 -19.00 11.50 3.26
C PRO A 93 -18.54 11.59 4.72
N GLY A 94 -17.28 11.97 4.95
CA GLY A 94 -16.66 12.05 6.28
C GLY A 94 -16.40 10.68 6.94
N GLY A 95 -16.55 9.58 6.20
CA GLY A 95 -16.22 8.24 6.67
C GLY A 95 -14.73 7.96 6.59
N TYR A 96 -14.21 7.25 7.58
CA TYR A 96 -12.83 6.76 7.62
C TYR A 96 -12.84 5.23 7.62
N PRO A 97 -11.86 4.58 6.99
CA PRO A 97 -11.73 3.14 7.09
C PRO A 97 -11.37 2.75 8.54
N ILE A 98 -11.97 1.65 9.02
CA ILE A 98 -11.76 1.12 10.38
C ILE A 98 -10.86 -0.11 10.29
N GLY A 99 -9.97 -0.29 11.27
CA GLY A 99 -8.98 -1.39 11.25
C GLY A 99 -7.71 -1.05 10.46
N CYS A 100 -7.55 0.22 10.10
CA CYS A 100 -6.40 0.75 9.38
C CYS A 100 -5.56 1.64 10.30
N GLY A 101 -4.26 1.36 10.38
CA GLY A 101 -3.34 2.03 11.30
C GLY A 101 -3.20 1.28 12.63
N GLY A 102 -1.97 0.85 12.93
CA GLY A 102 -1.55 0.43 14.27
C GLY A 102 -1.22 1.59 15.19
#